data_AF-A0A2T8HKI1-F1
#
_entry.id   AF-A0A2T8HKI1-F1
#
_cell.length_a   1.000
_cell.length_b   1.000
_cell.length_c   1.000
_cell.angle_alpha   90.00
_cell.angle_beta   90.00
_cell.angle_gamma   90.00
#
_symmetry.space_group_name_H-M   'P 1'
#
loop_
_entity.id
_entity.type
_entity.pdbx_description
1 polymer ?
#
loop_
_entity_poly.entity_id
_entity_poly.type
_entity_poly.pdbx_seq_one_letter_code
_entity_poly.pdbx_strand_id
1 'polypeptide(L)'
;MILLALKNLLFMRLLLIGFAFLLCSGQSFSQTNRVHTTIVSVAETKSLLNDSICQSLGITYPIFRVYRYTDVTGTNYSVMTESNDLITADGDTVSTKIKVLHLLEERGQLRRLWEVNDQIKEEETFIRIWTKFVDFGDHDNDGIIEPILVYGTSALNGYDDGRIKILICGKAQKIGIRHQNGVLDDERMTTVDATFYHLPISIQDAVREKIVLLEENDLAIFPYGWQDAMKQKKLKWKE
;
A
#
# COMPACT_ATOMS: atom_id res chain seq x y z
N MET A 1 19.14 13.24 -69.65
CA MET A 1 19.50 12.17 -68.68
C MET A 1 20.04 12.70 -67.36
N ILE A 2 20.97 13.67 -67.36
CA ILE A 2 21.62 14.22 -66.14
C ILE A 2 20.63 14.93 -65.19
N LEU A 3 19.64 15.65 -65.73
CA LEU A 3 18.65 16.39 -64.93
C LEU A 3 17.70 15.49 -64.10
N LEU A 4 17.43 14.27 -64.60
CA LEU A 4 16.59 13.29 -63.92
C LEU A 4 17.34 12.62 -62.76
N ALA A 5 18.63 12.36 -62.95
CA ALA A 5 19.52 11.82 -61.92
C ALA A 5 19.70 12.79 -60.73
N LEU A 6 19.82 14.10 -61.00
CA LEU A 6 19.93 15.11 -59.94
C LEU A 6 18.65 15.25 -59.10
N LYS A 7 17.47 15.22 -59.74
CA LYS A 7 16.18 15.25 -59.01
C LYS A 7 16.00 14.02 -58.12
N ASN A 8 16.36 12.84 -58.60
CA ASN A 8 16.27 11.60 -57.83
C ASN A 8 17.27 11.59 -56.65
N LEU A 9 18.46 12.14 -56.83
CA LEU A 9 19.45 12.27 -55.75
C LEU A 9 19.00 13.26 -54.66
N LEU A 10 18.38 14.37 -55.05
CA LEU A 10 17.84 15.36 -54.11
C LEU A 10 16.65 14.80 -53.32
N PHE A 11 15.75 14.07 -54.01
CA PHE A 11 14.60 13.40 -53.40
C PHE A 11 15.03 12.30 -52.42
N MET A 12 16.04 11.51 -52.78
CA MET A 12 16.58 10.45 -51.91
C MET A 12 17.27 11.02 -50.65
N ARG A 13 17.93 12.19 -50.75
CA ARG A 13 18.50 12.90 -49.59
C ARG A 13 17.42 13.46 -48.65
N LEU A 14 16.34 14.02 -49.18
CA LEU A 14 15.20 14.48 -48.39
C LEU A 14 14.47 13.32 -47.68
N LEU A 15 14.38 12.15 -48.32
CA LEU A 15 13.75 10.95 -47.76
C LEU A 15 14.61 10.33 -46.64
N LEU A 16 15.94 10.37 -46.76
CA LEU A 16 16.88 9.94 -45.72
C LEU A 16 16.87 10.86 -44.49
N ILE A 17 16.72 12.17 -44.67
CA ILE A 17 16.64 13.14 -43.55
C ILE A 17 15.30 12.98 -42.80
N GLY A 18 14.19 12.72 -43.52
CA GLY A 18 12.90 12.41 -42.90
C GLY A 18 12.90 11.10 -42.10
N PHE A 19 13.62 10.07 -42.57
CA PHE A 19 13.75 8.80 -41.85
C PHE A 19 14.62 8.89 -40.60
N ALA A 20 15.64 9.76 -40.60
CA ALA A 20 16.47 10.03 -39.42
C ALA A 20 15.68 10.75 -38.30
N PHE A 21 14.73 11.62 -38.65
CA PHE A 21 13.87 12.29 -37.67
C PHE A 21 12.85 11.35 -37.01
N LEU A 22 12.36 10.32 -37.72
CA LEU A 22 11.44 9.32 -37.15
C LEU A 22 12.13 8.31 -36.21
N LEU A 23 13.44 8.09 -36.35
CA LEU A 23 14.19 7.17 -35.49
C LEU A 23 14.59 7.80 -34.14
N CYS A 24 14.58 9.14 -34.02
CA CYS A 24 14.92 9.81 -32.77
C CYS A 24 13.71 10.13 -31.87
N SER A 25 12.47 10.01 -32.36
CA SER A 25 11.26 10.27 -31.56
C SER A 25 10.73 9.04 -30.79
N GLY A 26 11.37 7.87 -30.94
CA GLY A 26 10.85 6.60 -30.43
C GLY A 26 11.49 6.07 -29.13
N GLN A 27 12.47 6.76 -28.54
CA GLN A 27 13.18 6.26 -27.36
C GLN A 27 13.18 7.26 -26.20
N SER A 28 11.98 7.65 -25.78
CA SER A 28 11.79 7.95 -24.36
C SER A 28 11.95 6.62 -23.62
N PHE A 29 13.17 6.27 -23.24
CA PHE A 29 13.38 5.33 -22.15
C PHE A 29 12.68 5.94 -20.93
N SER A 30 11.45 5.50 -20.67
CA SER A 30 10.89 5.64 -19.32
C SER A 30 11.81 4.81 -18.44
N GLN A 31 12.79 5.47 -17.83
CA GLN A 31 13.41 4.93 -16.64
C GLN A 31 12.25 4.85 -15.66
N THR A 32 11.66 3.66 -15.51
CA THR A 32 10.84 3.35 -14.34
C THR A 32 11.77 3.62 -13.16
N ASN A 33 11.65 4.80 -12.55
CA ASN A 33 12.24 5.08 -11.26
C ASN A 33 11.66 4.02 -10.35
N ARG A 34 12.40 2.93 -10.13
CA ARG A 34 11.99 1.91 -9.19
C ARG A 34 11.99 2.62 -7.85
N VAL A 35 10.79 2.89 -7.37
CA VAL A 35 10.55 3.35 -6.00
C VAL A 35 11.33 2.45 -5.07
N HIS A 36 12.27 3.05 -4.33
CA HIS A 36 13.11 2.33 -3.39
C HIS A 36 12.48 2.38 -2.00
N THR A 37 11.71 1.35 -1.68
CA THR A 37 11.28 1.08 -0.31
C THR A 37 12.34 0.21 0.38
N THR A 38 12.75 0.61 1.58
CA THR A 38 13.73 -0.10 2.39
C THR A 38 13.23 -0.31 3.80
N ILE A 39 13.53 -1.47 4.39
CA ILE A 39 13.31 -1.69 5.82
C ILE A 39 14.48 -1.02 6.57
N VAL A 40 14.14 -0.11 7.47
CA VAL A 40 15.11 0.59 8.31
C VAL A 40 15.66 -0.38 9.36
N SER A 41 16.97 -0.38 9.55
CA SER A 41 17.60 -1.26 10.54
C SER A 41 17.20 -0.90 11.97
N VAL A 42 17.37 -1.82 12.92
CA VAL A 42 17.08 -1.54 14.35
C VAL A 42 17.94 -0.39 14.89
N ALA A 43 19.22 -0.33 14.52
CA ALA A 43 20.13 0.73 14.96
C ALA A 43 19.73 2.09 14.40
N GLU A 44 19.41 2.15 13.10
CA GLU A 44 18.94 3.37 12.44
C GLU A 44 17.57 3.79 12.97
N THR A 45 16.66 2.85 13.23
CA THR A 45 15.36 3.10 13.86
C THR A 45 15.53 3.77 15.22
N LYS A 46 16.44 3.26 16.08
CA LYS A 46 16.71 3.87 17.39
C LYS A 46 17.32 5.28 17.29
N SER A 47 18.15 5.53 16.27
CA SER A 47 18.72 6.85 16.02
C SER A 47 17.64 7.84 15.53
N LEU A 48 16.78 7.39 14.60
CA LEU A 48 15.73 8.18 13.98
C LEU A 48 14.55 8.46 14.93
N LEU A 49 14.19 7.46 15.74
CA LEU A 49 13.03 7.44 16.63
C LEU A 49 13.48 7.16 18.08
N ASN A 50 14.33 8.02 18.61
CA ASN A 50 14.72 7.97 20.02
C ASN A 50 13.53 8.29 20.95
N ASP A 51 13.70 8.08 22.26
CA ASP A 51 12.63 8.23 23.25
C ASP A 51 11.96 9.61 23.22
N SER A 52 12.72 10.69 23.04
CA SER A 52 12.18 12.05 22.93
C SER A 52 11.31 12.23 21.69
N ILE A 53 11.78 11.74 20.54
CA ILE A 53 11.03 11.78 19.29
C ILE A 53 9.78 10.92 19.40
N CYS A 54 9.89 9.69 19.90
CA CYS A 54 8.76 8.79 20.15
C CYS A 54 7.71 9.45 21.05
N GLN A 55 8.13 10.08 22.15
CA GLN A 55 7.23 10.79 23.06
C GLN A 55 6.52 11.95 22.34
N SER A 56 7.25 12.77 21.57
CA SER A 56 6.66 13.87 20.80
C SER A 56 5.68 13.40 19.71
N LEU A 57 5.93 12.22 19.14
CA LEU A 57 5.09 11.61 18.12
C LEU A 57 3.99 10.71 18.72
N GLY A 58 3.89 10.59 20.05
CA GLY A 58 2.87 9.75 20.70
C GLY A 58 3.00 8.27 20.34
N ILE A 59 4.23 7.81 20.12
CA ILE A 59 4.58 6.41 19.88
C ILE A 59 4.80 5.75 21.24
N THR A 60 3.83 4.96 21.68
CA THR A 60 3.81 4.35 23.01
C THR A 60 3.98 2.84 23.00
N TYR A 61 3.85 2.21 21.83
CA TYR A 61 3.98 0.77 21.66
C TYR A 61 5.34 0.41 21.07
N PRO A 62 5.87 -0.80 21.31
CA PRO A 62 7.07 -1.28 20.66
C PRO A 62 7.03 -1.12 19.13
N ILE A 63 8.08 -0.51 18.58
CA ILE A 63 8.29 -0.44 17.13
C ILE A 63 8.88 -1.77 16.68
N PHE A 64 8.16 -2.51 15.85
CA PHE A 64 8.65 -3.79 15.30
C PHE A 64 9.10 -3.66 13.83
N ARG A 65 8.63 -2.63 13.12
CA ARG A 65 9.00 -2.40 11.71
C ARG A 65 8.94 -0.92 11.35
N VAL A 66 9.94 -0.47 10.59
CA VAL A 66 9.92 0.84 9.94
C VAL A 66 10.29 0.66 8.47
N TYR A 67 9.46 1.19 7.59
CA TYR A 67 9.76 1.32 6.16
C TYR A 67 10.17 2.75 5.86
N ARG A 68 11.20 2.93 5.05
CA ARG A 68 11.58 4.21 4.44
C ARG A 68 11.35 4.12 2.93
N TYR A 69 10.69 5.12 2.37
CA TYR A 69 10.45 5.27 0.94
C TYR A 69 10.62 6.74 0.55
N THR A 70 10.96 6.99 -0.71
CA THR A 70 11.12 8.35 -1.24
C THR A 70 10.23 8.50 -2.46
N ASP A 71 9.46 9.58 -2.48
CA ASP A 71 8.58 9.98 -3.58
C ASP A 71 8.79 11.47 -3.91
N VAL A 72 7.96 12.05 -4.76
CA VAL A 72 8.05 13.48 -5.12
C VAL A 72 7.80 14.44 -3.95
N THR A 73 7.23 13.96 -2.83
CA THR A 73 6.98 14.75 -1.62
C THR A 73 8.20 14.76 -0.68
N GLY A 74 9.09 13.77 -0.79
CA GLY A 74 10.33 13.68 -0.04
C GLY A 74 10.57 12.29 0.55
N THR A 75 11.42 12.23 1.57
CA THR A 75 11.70 10.99 2.31
C THR A 75 10.61 10.76 3.34
N ASN A 76 9.92 9.63 3.21
CA ASN A 76 8.82 9.24 4.06
C ASN A 76 9.16 7.98 4.86
N TYR A 77 8.50 7.83 6.01
CA TYR A 77 8.61 6.68 6.88
C TYR A 77 7.22 6.15 7.25
N SER A 78 7.06 4.83 7.24
CA SER A 78 5.92 4.16 7.87
C SER A 78 6.42 3.40 9.10
N VAL A 79 6.02 3.88 10.28
CA VAL A 79 6.43 3.35 11.58
C VAL A 79 5.31 2.49 12.12
N MET A 80 5.54 1.19 12.21
CA MET A 80 4.55 0.20 12.65
C MET A 80 4.83 -0.26 14.06
N THR A 81 3.79 -0.23 14.87
CA THR A 81 3.84 -0.61 16.27
C THR A 81 2.67 -1.49 16.65
N GLU A 82 2.92 -2.44 17.54
CA GLU A 82 1.92 -3.31 18.16
C GLU A 82 2.18 -3.35 19.66
N SER A 83 1.12 -3.47 20.46
CA SER A 83 1.20 -3.29 21.92
C SER A 83 1.99 -4.37 22.66
N ASN A 84 2.11 -5.59 22.12
CA ASN A 84 2.77 -6.73 22.78
C ASN A 84 2.33 -6.91 24.23
N ASP A 85 1.01 -6.95 24.47
CA ASP A 85 0.42 -6.97 25.81
C ASP A 85 0.75 -8.26 26.58
N LEU A 86 0.94 -9.38 25.87
CA LEU A 86 1.29 -10.68 26.47
C LEU A 86 2.37 -11.40 25.65
N ILE A 87 3.14 -12.26 26.31
CA ILE A 87 4.04 -13.24 25.69
C ILE A 87 3.46 -14.63 25.93
N THR A 88 3.27 -15.42 24.88
CA THR A 88 2.76 -16.79 24.97
C THR A 88 3.82 -17.74 25.54
N ALA A 89 3.41 -18.95 25.91
CA ALA A 89 4.34 -19.99 26.35
C ALA A 89 5.42 -20.32 25.31
N ASP A 90 5.10 -20.15 24.02
CA ASP A 90 6.00 -20.42 22.90
C ASP A 90 6.89 -19.21 22.55
N GLY A 91 6.78 -18.11 23.30
CA GLY A 91 7.59 -16.90 23.12
C GLY A 91 7.04 -15.89 22.11
N ASP A 92 5.86 -16.13 21.55
CA ASP A 92 5.19 -15.19 20.64
C ASP A 92 4.56 -14.03 21.40
N THR A 93 4.43 -12.87 20.75
CA THR A 93 3.70 -11.74 21.31
C THR A 93 2.24 -11.74 20.88
N VAL A 94 1.38 -11.33 21.81
CA VAL A 94 -0.03 -11.07 21.60
C VAL A 94 -0.25 -9.57 21.75
N SER A 95 -0.85 -8.96 20.72
CA SER A 95 -1.14 -7.53 20.69
C SER A 95 -2.65 -7.32 20.62
N THR A 96 -3.15 -6.42 21.46
CA THR A 96 -4.55 -5.97 21.48
C THR A 96 -4.73 -4.63 20.79
N LYS A 97 -3.64 -3.91 20.51
CA LYS A 97 -3.63 -2.58 19.87
C LYS A 97 -2.52 -2.49 18.85
N ILE A 98 -2.80 -1.76 17.78
CA ILE A 98 -1.81 -1.38 16.77
C ILE A 98 -1.81 0.13 16.60
N LYS A 99 -0.66 0.65 16.23
CA LYS A 99 -0.52 2.03 15.75
C LYS A 99 0.48 2.08 14.61
N VAL A 100 0.09 2.71 13.51
CA VAL A 100 0.98 3.00 12.38
C VAL A 100 1.01 4.51 12.16
N LEU A 101 2.21 5.08 12.15
CA LEU A 101 2.43 6.49 11.84
C LEU A 101 3.11 6.61 10.50
N HIS A 102 2.62 7.52 9.66
CA HIS A 102 3.31 7.90 8.44
C HIS A 102 3.87 9.28 8.61
N LEU A 103 5.18 9.38 8.40
CA LEU A 103 5.99 10.54 8.70
C LEU A 103 6.67 11.00 7.43
N LEU A 104 6.76 12.31 7.26
CA LEU A 104 7.59 12.95 6.25
C LEU A 104 8.79 13.59 6.95
N GLU A 105 9.98 13.41 6.38
CA GLU A 105 11.18 14.11 6.82
C GLU A 105 11.30 15.47 6.12
N GLU A 106 11.22 16.53 6.90
CA GLU A 106 11.35 17.90 6.43
C GLU A 106 12.46 18.59 7.23
N ARG A 107 13.55 18.98 6.55
CA ARG A 107 14.67 19.72 7.17
C ARG A 107 15.26 19.02 8.41
N GLY A 108 15.34 17.69 8.36
CA GLY A 108 15.85 16.87 9.47
C GLY A 108 14.87 16.68 10.63
N GLN A 109 13.60 17.08 10.47
CA GLN A 109 12.53 16.84 11.45
C GLN A 109 11.48 15.90 10.86
N LEU A 110 10.90 15.05 11.70
CA LEU A 110 9.82 14.14 11.32
C LEU A 110 8.47 14.80 11.60
N ARG A 111 7.67 15.01 10.55
CA ARG A 111 6.30 15.50 10.64
C ARG A 111 5.32 14.37 10.37
N ARG A 112 4.32 14.21 11.24
CA ARG A 112 3.25 13.23 11.03
C ARG A 112 2.34 13.68 9.89
N LEU A 113 2.19 12.83 8.87
CA LEU A 113 1.20 13.00 7.82
C LEU A 113 -0.15 12.45 8.26
N TRP A 114 -0.15 11.23 8.79
CA TRP A 114 -1.36 10.56 9.25
C TRP A 114 -1.02 9.40 10.19
N GLU A 115 -2.06 8.89 10.84
CA GLU A 115 -1.97 7.82 11.82
C GLU A 115 -3.13 6.85 11.65
N VAL A 116 -2.83 5.57 11.83
CA VAL A 116 -3.82 4.49 11.97
C VAL A 116 -3.69 3.97 13.40
N ASN A 117 -4.80 3.98 14.13
CA ASN A 117 -4.93 3.30 15.41
C ASN A 117 -6.06 2.31 15.31
N ASP A 118 -5.86 1.12 15.85
CA ASP A 118 -6.92 0.15 15.98
C ASP A 118 -6.67 -0.75 17.20
N GLN A 119 -7.73 -1.37 17.69
CA GLN A 119 -7.69 -2.30 18.81
C GLN A 119 -8.71 -3.40 18.63
N ILE A 120 -8.49 -4.54 19.28
CA ILE A 120 -9.45 -5.63 19.30
C ILE A 120 -10.82 -5.19 19.86
N LYS A 121 -11.87 -5.86 19.40
CA LYS A 121 -13.25 -5.81 19.91
C LYS A 121 -13.51 -6.99 20.86
N GLU A 122 -14.68 -7.02 21.49
CA GLU A 122 -15.00 -7.95 22.60
C GLU A 122 -14.72 -9.42 22.28
N GLU A 123 -15.06 -9.90 21.07
CA GLU A 123 -14.87 -11.31 20.67
C GLU A 123 -13.49 -11.59 20.02
N GLU A 124 -12.66 -10.56 19.85
CA GLU A 124 -11.36 -10.67 19.18
C GLU A 124 -10.24 -10.95 20.20
N THR A 125 -9.33 -11.86 19.86
CA THR A 125 -8.25 -12.32 20.74
C THR A 125 -6.93 -11.58 20.53
N PHE A 126 -6.60 -11.24 19.28
CA PHE A 126 -5.41 -10.44 18.96
C PHE A 126 -5.58 -9.69 17.64
N ILE A 127 -4.76 -8.66 17.44
CA ILE A 127 -4.65 -7.85 16.22
C ILE A 127 -3.20 -7.85 15.73
N ARG A 128 -2.98 -7.97 14.41
CA ARG A 128 -1.65 -7.97 13.79
C ARG A 128 -1.61 -7.20 12.49
N ILE A 129 -0.51 -6.50 12.25
CA ILE A 129 -0.17 -5.89 10.97
C ILE A 129 0.52 -6.94 10.09
N TRP A 130 -0.09 -7.27 8.96
CA TRP A 130 0.44 -8.30 8.07
C TRP A 130 1.41 -7.69 7.05
N THR A 131 2.64 -7.44 7.50
CA THR A 131 3.70 -6.79 6.72
C THR A 131 3.98 -7.38 5.33
N LYS A 132 3.68 -8.68 5.11
CA LYS A 132 3.79 -9.34 3.80
C LYS A 132 2.86 -8.72 2.73
N PHE A 133 1.74 -8.14 3.15
CA PHE A 133 0.73 -7.55 2.24
C PHE A 133 0.75 -6.03 2.26
N VAL A 134 1.64 -5.41 3.06
CA VAL A 134 1.84 -3.97 3.01
C VAL A 134 2.56 -3.60 1.72
N ASP A 135 2.09 -2.53 1.07
CA ASP A 135 2.63 -2.02 -0.19
C ASP A 135 3.04 -0.56 -0.10
N PHE A 136 4.10 -0.22 -0.83
CA PHE A 136 4.68 1.13 -0.94
C PHE A 136 5.06 1.39 -2.40
N GLY A 137 4.11 1.15 -3.32
CA GLY A 137 4.27 1.40 -4.75
C GLY A 137 3.66 2.74 -5.19
N ASP A 138 4.28 3.36 -6.19
CA ASP A 138 3.65 4.38 -7.02
C ASP A 138 2.86 3.66 -8.12
N HIS A 139 1.61 3.32 -7.81
CA HIS A 139 0.81 2.45 -8.67
C HIS A 139 0.19 3.20 -9.85
N ASP A 140 -0.04 4.52 -9.76
CA ASP A 140 -0.61 5.34 -10.84
C ASP A 140 0.45 6.12 -11.65
N ASN A 141 1.72 6.03 -11.26
CA ASN A 141 2.87 6.71 -11.86
C ASN A 141 2.78 8.24 -11.80
N ASP A 142 2.11 8.79 -10.78
CA ASP A 142 2.07 10.23 -10.52
C ASP A 142 3.26 10.75 -9.71
N GLY A 143 4.14 9.83 -9.28
CA GLY A 143 5.33 10.11 -8.49
C GLY A 143 5.07 10.18 -6.99
N ILE A 144 3.84 10.03 -6.51
CA ILE A 144 3.45 9.96 -5.11
C ILE A 144 3.23 8.49 -4.75
N ILE A 145 3.73 8.07 -3.59
CA ILE A 145 3.49 6.71 -3.11
C ILE A 145 2.26 6.74 -2.19
N GLU A 146 1.27 5.89 -2.46
CA GLU A 146 0.17 5.64 -1.53
C GLU A 146 0.36 4.31 -0.80
N PRO A 147 0.83 4.34 0.47
CA PRO A 147 0.90 3.14 1.27
C PRO A 147 -0.43 2.39 1.34
N ILE A 148 -0.38 1.09 1.05
CA ILE A 148 -1.47 0.14 1.27
C ILE A 148 -1.13 -0.64 2.54
N LEU A 149 -1.82 -0.33 3.64
CA LEU A 149 -1.67 -1.02 4.92
C LEU A 149 -2.70 -2.15 5.02
N VAL A 150 -2.27 -3.33 5.43
CA VAL A 150 -3.14 -4.48 5.67
C VAL A 150 -2.92 -5.01 7.08
N TYR A 151 -4.01 -5.18 7.81
CA TYR A 151 -3.99 -5.78 9.14
C TYR A 151 -5.31 -6.50 9.41
N GLY A 152 -5.29 -7.41 10.38
CA GLY A 152 -6.48 -8.15 10.78
C GLY A 152 -6.44 -8.59 12.23
N THR A 153 -7.56 -9.13 12.67
CA THR A 153 -7.74 -9.70 14.01
C THR A 153 -8.01 -11.19 13.93
N SER A 154 -7.76 -11.88 15.03
CA SER A 154 -8.24 -13.24 15.26
C SER A 154 -9.34 -13.20 16.30
N ALA A 155 -10.21 -14.19 16.30
CA ALA A 155 -11.22 -14.45 17.31
C ALA A 155 -11.24 -15.96 17.65
N LEU A 156 -12.39 -16.52 18.03
CA LEU A 156 -12.52 -17.89 18.54
C LEU A 156 -12.02 -18.95 17.54
N ASN A 157 -12.41 -18.85 16.27
CA ASN A 157 -11.96 -19.74 15.19
C ASN A 157 -10.73 -19.22 14.44
N GLY A 158 -9.82 -18.52 15.13
CA GLY A 158 -8.66 -17.95 14.48
C GLY A 158 -9.03 -16.74 13.61
N TYR A 159 -8.47 -16.65 12.41
CA TYR A 159 -8.78 -15.56 11.48
C TYR A 159 -10.19 -15.68 10.87
N ASP A 160 -10.82 -16.86 10.88
CA ASP A 160 -12.14 -17.09 10.26
C ASP A 160 -13.27 -16.30 10.92
N ASP A 161 -13.10 -15.89 12.18
CA ASP A 161 -14.03 -15.01 12.91
C ASP A 161 -13.50 -13.55 13.02
N GLY A 162 -12.32 -13.30 12.47
CA GLY A 162 -11.61 -12.04 12.54
C GLY A 162 -12.16 -10.98 11.59
N ARG A 163 -11.66 -9.76 11.74
CA ARG A 163 -11.86 -8.69 10.76
C ARG A 163 -10.56 -8.35 10.06
N ILE A 164 -10.69 -7.89 8.82
CA ILE A 164 -9.59 -7.40 8.00
C ILE A 164 -9.85 -5.94 7.65
N LYS A 165 -8.79 -5.15 7.64
CA LYS A 165 -8.80 -3.79 7.10
C LYS A 165 -7.64 -3.62 6.12
N ILE A 166 -8.00 -3.20 4.91
CA ILE A 166 -7.06 -2.73 3.89
C ILE A 166 -7.25 -1.22 3.81
N LEU A 167 -6.20 -0.47 4.12
CA LEU A 167 -6.22 0.99 4.12
C LEU A 167 -5.26 1.52 3.05
N ILE A 168 -5.80 2.31 2.12
CA ILE A 168 -5.00 3.11 1.19
C ILE A 168 -4.86 4.48 1.82
N CYS A 169 -3.63 4.94 2.01
CA CYS A 169 -3.38 6.15 2.76
C CYS A 169 -2.55 7.12 1.93
N GLY A 170 -3.18 8.14 1.38
CA GLY A 170 -2.56 9.07 0.44
C GLY A 170 -3.47 10.26 0.13
N LYS A 171 -2.91 11.31 -0.47
CA LYS A 171 -3.65 12.51 -0.92
C LYS A 171 -4.61 13.08 0.16
N ALA A 172 -4.11 13.19 1.40
CA ALA A 172 -4.80 13.71 2.60
C ALA A 172 -6.01 12.90 3.12
N GLN A 173 -6.24 11.68 2.64
CA GLN A 173 -7.32 10.81 3.14
C GLN A 173 -6.84 9.39 3.42
N LYS A 174 -7.59 8.69 4.27
CA LYS A 174 -7.48 7.25 4.49
C LYS A 174 -8.72 6.60 3.89
N ILE A 175 -8.53 5.72 2.92
CA ILE A 175 -9.60 5.01 2.22
C ILE A 175 -9.57 3.56 2.69
N GLY A 176 -10.67 3.06 3.24
CA GLY A 176 -10.76 1.74 3.83
C GLY A 176 -11.64 0.77 3.04
N ILE A 177 -11.14 -0.46 2.92
CA ILE A 177 -11.94 -1.66 2.73
C ILE A 177 -11.92 -2.40 4.08
N ARG A 178 -13.11 -2.72 4.59
CA ARG A 178 -13.27 -3.35 5.90
C ARG A 178 -14.09 -4.61 5.70
N HIS A 179 -13.52 -5.73 6.10
CA HIS A 179 -14.12 -7.03 5.95
C HIS A 179 -14.25 -7.70 7.32
N GLN A 180 -15.39 -8.35 7.55
CA GLN A 180 -15.63 -9.26 8.65
C GLN A 180 -15.66 -10.66 8.03
N ASN A 181 -14.75 -11.53 8.46
CA ASN A 181 -14.82 -12.96 8.15
C ASN A 181 -15.97 -13.58 8.95
N GLY A 182 -16.39 -14.75 8.50
CA GLY A 182 -17.26 -15.65 9.24
C GLY A 182 -17.17 -17.05 8.66
N VAL A 183 -17.32 -18.05 9.51
CA VAL A 183 -17.38 -19.45 9.09
C VAL A 183 -18.61 -19.65 8.20
N LEU A 184 -19.73 -19.02 8.58
CA LEU A 184 -20.95 -19.03 7.79
C LEU A 184 -20.97 -17.87 6.78
N ASP A 185 -21.58 -18.14 5.66
CA ASP A 185 -21.74 -17.21 4.55
C ASP A 185 -22.41 -15.89 4.99
N ASP A 186 -23.47 -15.94 5.79
CA ASP A 186 -24.27 -14.79 6.20
C ASP A 186 -23.62 -13.89 7.27
N GLU A 187 -22.52 -14.36 7.86
CA GLU A 187 -21.64 -13.63 8.79
C GLU A 187 -20.65 -12.74 8.04
N ARG A 188 -20.32 -13.08 6.78
CA ARG A 188 -19.32 -12.37 5.98
C ARG A 188 -19.87 -11.05 5.47
N MET A 189 -19.09 -10.00 5.69
CA MET A 189 -19.49 -8.66 5.31
C MET A 189 -18.30 -7.84 4.87
N THR A 190 -18.38 -7.22 3.70
CA THR A 190 -17.39 -6.22 3.28
C THR A 190 -18.03 -4.86 3.09
N THR A 191 -17.34 -3.83 3.55
CA THR A 191 -17.69 -2.43 3.30
C THR A 191 -16.51 -1.72 2.64
N VAL A 192 -16.81 -0.84 1.68
CA VAL A 192 -15.83 -0.10 0.91
C VAL A 192 -16.16 1.38 0.96
N ASP A 193 -15.17 2.21 1.30
CA ASP A 193 -15.32 3.65 1.23
C ASP A 193 -15.56 4.09 -0.23
N ALA A 194 -16.59 4.91 -0.47
CA ALA A 194 -16.99 5.29 -1.84
C ALA A 194 -15.86 5.95 -2.65
N THR A 195 -14.94 6.63 -1.96
CA THR A 195 -13.75 7.25 -2.57
C THR A 195 -12.80 6.24 -3.19
N PHE A 196 -12.83 4.96 -2.79
CA PHE A 196 -12.04 3.89 -3.41
C PHE A 196 -12.30 3.80 -4.91
N TYR A 197 -13.56 3.86 -5.32
CA TYR A 197 -13.94 3.72 -6.74
C TYR A 197 -13.66 4.96 -7.59
N HIS A 198 -13.13 6.03 -6.98
CA HIS A 198 -12.61 7.23 -7.65
C HIS A 198 -11.08 7.21 -7.78
N LEU A 199 -10.40 6.25 -7.16
CA LEU A 199 -8.96 6.10 -7.34
C LEU A 199 -8.62 5.68 -8.78
N PRO A 200 -7.40 5.98 -9.25
CA PRO A 200 -6.83 5.34 -10.43
C PRO A 200 -7.03 3.82 -10.42
N ILE A 201 -7.31 3.26 -11.59
CA ILE A 201 -7.60 1.82 -11.72
C ILE A 201 -6.44 0.96 -11.23
N SER A 202 -5.19 1.39 -11.44
CA SER A 202 -4.01 0.67 -11.00
C SER A 202 -3.88 0.56 -9.48
N ILE A 203 -4.30 1.58 -8.72
CA ILE A 203 -4.37 1.51 -7.25
C ILE A 203 -5.49 0.56 -6.83
N GLN A 204 -6.66 0.63 -7.48
CA GLN A 204 -7.74 -0.32 -7.22
C GLN A 204 -7.28 -1.76 -7.48
N ASP A 205 -6.51 -1.99 -8.54
CA ASP A 205 -5.98 -3.29 -8.93
C ASP A 205 -4.98 -3.84 -7.92
N ALA A 206 -4.08 -3.00 -7.42
CA ALA A 206 -3.15 -3.38 -6.34
C ALA A 206 -3.91 -3.84 -5.08
N VAL A 207 -5.04 -3.20 -4.76
CA VAL A 207 -5.89 -3.58 -3.63
C VAL A 207 -6.65 -4.88 -3.92
N ARG A 208 -7.15 -5.08 -5.14
CA ARG A 208 -7.77 -6.36 -5.57
C ARG A 208 -6.78 -7.52 -5.46
N GLU A 209 -5.52 -7.29 -5.83
CA GLU A 209 -4.45 -8.26 -5.66
C GLU A 209 -4.23 -8.59 -4.18
N LYS A 210 -4.25 -7.60 -3.27
CA LYS A 210 -4.18 -7.89 -1.83
C LYS A 210 -5.34 -8.76 -1.36
N ILE A 211 -6.56 -8.52 -1.83
CA ILE A 211 -7.72 -9.36 -1.49
C ILE A 211 -7.48 -10.81 -1.90
N VAL A 212 -7.06 -11.05 -3.15
CA VAL A 212 -6.74 -12.40 -3.65
C VAL A 212 -5.65 -13.04 -2.79
N LEU A 213 -4.57 -12.33 -2.52
CA LEU A 213 -3.46 -12.85 -1.71
C LEU A 213 -3.89 -13.18 -0.27
N LEU A 214 -4.85 -12.44 0.30
CA LEU A 214 -5.36 -12.73 1.64
C LEU A 214 -6.20 -14.02 1.66
N GLU A 215 -7.03 -14.25 0.63
CA GLU A 215 -7.77 -15.50 0.47
C GLU A 215 -6.81 -16.68 0.25
N GLU A 216 -5.80 -16.52 -0.60
CA GLU A 216 -4.79 -17.56 -0.89
C GLU A 216 -3.90 -17.92 0.32
N ASN A 217 -3.87 -17.09 1.36
CA ASN A 217 -3.08 -17.32 2.57
C ASN A 217 -3.97 -17.66 3.78
N ASP A 218 -5.24 -18.02 3.56
CA ASP A 218 -6.21 -18.39 4.61
C ASP A 218 -6.36 -17.30 5.70
N LEU A 219 -6.28 -16.03 5.30
CA LEU A 219 -6.45 -14.87 6.20
C LEU A 219 -7.80 -14.17 6.03
N ALA A 220 -8.48 -14.41 4.92
CA ALA A 220 -9.76 -13.79 4.61
C ALA A 220 -10.67 -14.72 3.83
N ILE A 221 -11.98 -14.57 4.02
CA ILE A 221 -13.01 -15.30 3.28
C ILE A 221 -14.03 -14.27 2.79
N PHE A 222 -13.79 -13.69 1.61
CA PHE A 222 -14.68 -12.64 1.09
C PHE A 222 -16.01 -13.24 0.60
N PRO A 223 -17.11 -12.47 0.59
CA PRO A 223 -18.38 -12.91 0.00
C PRO A 223 -18.19 -13.37 -1.45
N TYR A 224 -18.89 -14.42 -1.85
CA TYR A 224 -18.90 -14.92 -3.21
C TYR A 224 -19.30 -13.81 -4.18
N GLY A 225 -18.60 -13.76 -5.32
CA GLY A 225 -18.82 -12.73 -6.34
C GLY A 225 -18.37 -11.33 -5.90
N TRP A 226 -17.46 -11.19 -4.92
CA TRP A 226 -16.89 -9.90 -4.53
C TRP A 226 -16.27 -9.16 -5.72
N GLN A 227 -15.73 -9.88 -6.71
CA GLN A 227 -15.16 -9.30 -7.93
C GLN A 227 -16.24 -8.56 -8.75
N ASP A 228 -17.42 -9.17 -8.90
CA ASP A 228 -18.56 -8.55 -9.58
C ASP A 228 -19.13 -7.39 -8.76
N ALA A 229 -19.15 -7.54 -7.43
CA ALA A 229 -19.58 -6.47 -6.53
C ALA A 229 -18.67 -5.23 -6.63
N MET A 230 -17.36 -5.43 -6.70
CA MET A 230 -16.38 -4.37 -6.97
C MET A 230 -16.55 -3.75 -8.36
N LYS A 231 -16.74 -4.57 -9.39
CA LYS A 231 -16.98 -4.09 -10.76
C LYS A 231 -18.24 -3.21 -10.84
N GLN A 232 -19.27 -3.55 -10.07
CA GLN A 232 -20.50 -2.78 -9.92
C GLN A 232 -20.37 -1.60 -8.95
N LYS A 233 -19.17 -1.35 -8.39
CA LYS A 233 -18.88 -0.30 -7.42
C LYS A 233 -19.77 -0.35 -6.17
N LYS A 234 -20.17 -1.56 -5.75
CA LYS A 234 -20.97 -1.75 -4.53
C LYS A 234 -20.16 -1.31 -3.31
N LEU A 235 -20.76 -0.51 -2.44
CA LEU A 235 -20.15 -0.07 -1.18
C LEU A 235 -20.24 -1.12 -0.08
N LYS A 236 -21.10 -2.13 -0.25
CA LYS A 236 -21.33 -3.21 0.70
C LYS A 236 -21.53 -4.52 -0.05
N TRP A 237 -20.81 -5.56 0.35
CA TRP A 237 -20.91 -6.92 -0.17
C TRP A 237 -21.31 -7.82 0.99
N LYS A 238 -22.36 -8.58 0.80
CA LYS A 238 -22.87 -9.56 1.75
C LYS A 238 -23.30 -10.78 0.95
N GLU A 239 -23.07 -11.95 1.51
CA GLU A 239 -23.74 -13.18 1.12
C GLU A 239 -25.23 -13.16 1.51
#